data_AF-A0AAD4VFG9-F1
#
_entry.id   AF-A0AAD4VFG9-F1
#
_cell.length_a   1.000
_cell.length_b   1.000
_cell.length_c   1.000
_cell.angle_alpha   90.00
_cell.angle_beta   90.00
_cell.angle_gamma   90.00
#
_symmetry.space_group_name_H-M   'P 1'
#
loop_
_entity.id
_entity.type
_entity.pdbx_description
1 polymer ?
#
loop_
_entity_poly.entity_id
_entity_poly.type
_entity_poly.pdbx_seq_one_letter_code
_entity_poly.pdbx_strand_id
1 'polypeptide(L)'
;MTSPEATTYHLNSIMFDHLPLLMYVRPSYWEKRKRQFLFEEMWTIVEGCQETITYALEYEHGTVVEKLKACQGSLWTWNNEQVGRIPTKLWSLQSKLDDIQTRSYSPVVEYKQKNISREMLWKRDGKRCCGSRDSVSHG
;
A
#
# COMPACT_ATOMS: atom_id res chain seq x y z
N MET A 1 12.58 14.89 27.35
CA MET A 1 11.81 13.77 26.77
C MET A 1 10.35 13.96 27.16
N THR A 2 9.52 14.47 26.26
CA THR A 2 8.07 14.62 26.49
C THR A 2 7.37 13.44 25.82
N SER A 3 6.75 12.56 26.61
CA SER A 3 5.91 11.48 26.07
C SER A 3 4.75 12.08 25.26
N PRO A 4 4.37 11.52 24.10
CA PRO A 4 3.21 11.99 23.36
C PRO A 4 1.94 11.80 24.18
N GLU A 5 1.09 12.81 24.17
CA GLU A 5 -0.25 12.80 24.76
C GLU A 5 -1.13 11.82 23.97
N ALA A 6 -1.68 10.82 24.66
CA ALA A 6 -2.49 9.77 24.06
C ALA A 6 -3.86 9.72 24.72
N THR A 7 -4.92 9.72 23.91
CA THR A 7 -6.31 9.62 24.38
C THR A 7 -6.90 8.31 23.91
N THR A 8 -7.49 7.53 24.82
CA THR A 8 -8.08 6.22 24.54
C THR A 8 -9.60 6.27 24.69
N TYR A 9 -10.31 5.71 23.71
CA TYR A 9 -11.76 5.55 23.73
C TYR A 9 -12.11 4.07 23.60
N HIS A 10 -12.95 3.59 24.51
CA HIS A 10 -13.55 2.26 24.41
C HIS A 10 -14.78 2.34 23.50
N LEU A 11 -14.77 1.60 22.39
CA LEU A 11 -15.93 1.51 21.51
C LEU A 11 -16.79 0.31 21.95
N ASN A 12 -17.97 0.58 22.50
CA ASN A 12 -18.94 -0.48 22.80
C ASN A 12 -19.53 -1.01 21.50
N SER A 13 -19.26 -2.27 21.18
CA SER A 13 -19.86 -2.99 20.06
C SER A 13 -20.46 -4.29 20.55
N ILE A 14 -21.74 -4.52 20.23
CA ILE A 14 -22.49 -5.73 20.59
C ILE A 14 -22.09 -6.91 19.68
N MET A 15 -21.32 -6.65 18.62
CA MET A 15 -20.96 -7.62 17.58
C MET A 15 -19.58 -8.26 17.78
N PHE A 16 -18.82 -7.83 18.78
CA PHE A 16 -17.49 -8.36 19.07
C PHE A 16 -17.34 -8.67 20.56
N ASP A 17 -16.90 -9.89 20.86
CA ASP A 17 -16.65 -10.37 22.24
C ASP A 17 -15.42 -9.68 22.88
N HIS A 18 -14.78 -8.78 22.14
CA HIS A 18 -13.68 -7.93 22.56
C HIS A 18 -13.99 -6.47 22.22
N LEU A 19 -13.80 -5.56 23.19
CA LEU A 19 -14.00 -4.12 22.99
C LEU A 19 -12.83 -3.54 22.19
N PRO A 20 -13.04 -3.01 20.98
CA PRO A 20 -12.00 -2.33 20.24
C PRO A 20 -11.56 -1.05 20.97
N LEU A 21 -10.25 -0.89 21.14
CA LEU A 21 -9.64 0.33 21.68
C LEU A 21 -9.30 1.28 20.53
N LEU A 22 -9.89 2.48 20.54
CA LEU A 22 -9.52 3.55 19.64
C LEU A 22 -8.53 4.47 20.36
N MET A 23 -7.27 4.48 19.91
CA MET A 23 -6.22 5.33 20.44
C MET A 23 -5.92 6.48 19.48
N TYR A 24 -6.04 7.72 19.95
CA TYR A 24 -5.61 8.91 19.22
C TYR A 24 -4.24 9.36 19.74
N VAL A 25 -3.24 9.33 18.86
CA VAL A 25 -1.89 9.83 19.13
C VAL A 25 -1.70 11.10 18.32
N ARG A 26 -1.37 12.20 19.00
CA ARG A 26 -1.07 13.47 18.33
C ARG A 26 0.17 13.29 17.45
N PRO A 27 0.10 13.57 16.14
CA PRO A 27 1.25 13.38 15.28
C PRO A 27 2.37 14.33 15.70
N SER A 28 3.49 13.78 16.17
CA SER A 28 4.75 14.50 16.25
C SER A 28 5.13 14.99 14.86
N TYR A 29 5.60 16.22 14.71
CA TYR A 29 6.04 16.76 13.41
C TYR A 29 7.37 16.11 13.01
N TRP A 30 7.33 14.86 12.53
CA TRP A 30 8.45 14.27 11.82
C TRP A 30 8.54 14.92 10.45
N GLU A 31 9.69 15.47 10.11
CA GLU A 31 9.96 15.90 8.75
C GLU A 31 9.69 14.74 7.80
N LYS A 32 8.84 14.96 6.80
CA LYS A 32 8.58 13.97 5.76
C LYS A 32 9.89 13.72 5.02
N ARG A 33 10.61 12.68 5.43
CA ARG A 33 11.81 12.23 4.71
C ARG A 33 11.42 12.02 3.25
N LYS A 34 12.28 12.48 2.33
CA LYS A 34 12.11 12.20 0.90
C LYS A 34 12.02 10.68 0.76
N ARG A 35 10.89 10.20 0.23
CA ARG A 35 10.66 8.76 0.06
C ARG A 35 11.74 8.23 -0.87
N GLN A 36 12.59 7.35 -0.35
CA GLN A 36 13.57 6.65 -1.16
C GLN A 36 12.84 5.70 -2.10
N PHE A 37 13.42 5.49 -3.28
CA PHE A 37 12.97 4.42 -4.15
C PHE A 37 13.31 3.09 -3.51
N LEU A 38 12.32 2.23 -3.39
CA LEU A 38 12.48 0.86 -2.96
C LEU A 38 11.70 -0.01 -3.95
N PHE A 39 12.33 -1.07 -4.41
CA PHE A 39 11.65 -2.08 -5.20
C PHE A 39 10.66 -2.81 -4.30
N GLU A 40 9.41 -2.93 -4.73
CA GLU A 40 8.37 -3.63 -3.99
C GLU A 40 8.21 -5.05 -4.56
N GLU A 41 8.22 -6.08 -3.70
CA GLU A 41 8.05 -7.48 -4.12
C GLU A 41 6.77 -7.69 -4.93
N MET A 42 5.70 -6.99 -4.56
CA MET A 42 4.42 -6.98 -5.28
C MET A 42 4.56 -6.59 -6.76
N TRP A 43 5.62 -5.87 -7.17
CA TRP A 43 5.81 -5.55 -8.58
C TRP A 43 6.12 -6.78 -9.43
N THR A 44 6.73 -7.82 -8.85
CA THR A 44 7.09 -9.06 -9.58
C THR A 44 5.88 -9.83 -10.11
N ILE A 45 4.71 -9.64 -9.51
CA ILE A 45 3.45 -10.28 -9.91
C ILE A 45 2.60 -9.39 -10.82
N VAL A 46 3.03 -8.16 -11.09
CA VAL A 46 2.35 -7.23 -12.00
C VAL A 46 2.99 -7.33 -13.38
N GLU A 47 2.16 -7.57 -14.39
CA GLU A 47 2.58 -7.62 -15.79
C GLU A 47 3.32 -6.33 -16.20
N GLY A 48 4.39 -6.46 -16.97
CA GLY A 48 5.21 -5.34 -17.42
C GLY A 48 6.39 -5.00 -16.52
N CYS A 49 6.47 -5.55 -15.29
CA CYS A 49 7.60 -5.26 -14.40
C CYS A 49 8.92 -5.79 -14.96
N GLN A 50 8.95 -7.07 -15.32
CA GLN A 50 10.15 -7.73 -15.84
C GLN A 50 10.59 -7.10 -17.15
N GLU A 51 9.65 -6.83 -18.05
CA GLU A 51 9.88 -6.18 -19.34
C GLU A 51 10.49 -4.79 -19.15
N THR A 52 9.97 -4.01 -18.18
CA THR A 52 10.51 -2.69 -17.85
C THR A 52 11.96 -2.77 -17.37
N ILE A 53 12.29 -3.74 -16.52
CA ILE A 53 13.66 -3.96 -16.02
C ILE A 53 14.59 -4.36 -17.16
N THR A 54 14.20 -5.37 -17.94
CA THR A 54 15.01 -5.89 -19.05
C THR A 54 15.28 -4.79 -20.07
N TYR A 55 14.23 -4.07 -20.49
CA TYR A 55 14.35 -2.97 -21.43
C TYR A 55 15.29 -1.87 -20.93
N ALA A 56 15.14 -1.46 -19.65
CA ALA A 56 15.97 -0.41 -19.09
C ALA A 56 17.45 -0.81 -18.93
N LEU A 57 17.75 -2.10 -18.72
CA LEU A 57 19.13 -2.58 -18.56
C LEU A 57 19.83 -2.88 -19.89
N GLU A 58 19.08 -3.35 -20.89
CA GLU A 58 19.59 -3.69 -22.23
C GLU A 58 19.82 -2.46 -23.09
N TYR A 59 18.91 -1.48 -23.04
CA TYR A 59 18.95 -0.31 -23.92
C TYR A 59 19.92 0.78 -23.43
N GLU A 60 20.21 0.82 -22.13
CA GLU A 60 21.10 1.82 -21.56
C GLU A 60 22.58 1.45 -21.71
N HIS A 61 23.37 2.43 -22.15
CA HIS A 61 24.82 2.33 -22.27
C HIS A 61 25.49 3.11 -21.15
N GLY A 62 26.53 2.53 -20.54
CA GLY A 62 27.25 3.18 -19.45
C GLY A 62 27.65 2.22 -18.35
N THR A 63 28.08 2.79 -17.23
CA THR A 63 28.45 2.05 -16.03
C THR A 63 27.24 1.36 -15.40
N VAL A 64 27.49 0.35 -14.57
CA VAL A 64 26.44 -0.35 -13.81
C VAL A 64 25.57 0.63 -13.00
N VAL A 65 26.18 1.66 -12.42
CA VAL A 65 25.47 2.67 -11.61
C VAL A 65 24.51 3.49 -12.46
N GLU A 66 24.90 3.89 -13.66
CA GLU A 66 24.05 4.65 -14.58
C GLU A 66 22.86 3.81 -15.05
N LYS A 67 23.10 2.55 -15.41
CA LYS A 67 22.04 1.60 -15.77
C LYS A 67 21.03 1.40 -14.65
N LEU A 68 21.50 1.27 -13.40
CA LEU A 68 20.60 1.13 -12.25
C LEU A 68 19.77 2.39 -11.99
N LYS A 69 20.34 3.58 -12.18
CA LYS A 69 19.59 4.85 -12.05
C LYS A 69 18.53 5.00 -13.15
N ALA A 70 18.87 4.63 -14.38
CA ALA A 70 17.91 4.63 -15.48
C ALA A 70 16.77 3.63 -15.23
N CYS A 71 17.11 2.40 -14.83
CA CYS A 71 16.13 1.37 -14.44
C CYS A 71 15.23 1.83 -13.29
N GLN A 72 15.79 2.47 -12.27
CA GLN A 72 15.03 3.09 -11.19
C GLN A 72 14.01 4.12 -11.73
N GLY A 73 14.42 4.97 -12.67
CA GLY A 73 13.54 5.95 -13.31
C GLY A 73 12.41 5.30 -14.09
N SER A 74 12.74 4.30 -14.92
CA SER A 74 11.76 3.53 -15.71
C SER A 74 10.75 2.81 -14.83
N LEU A 75 11.22 2.13 -13.78
CA LEU A 75 10.35 1.47 -12.80
C LEU A 75 9.47 2.46 -12.04
N TRP A 76 9.97 3.64 -11.72
CA TRP A 76 9.16 4.68 -11.07
C TRP A 76 8.02 5.16 -11.97
N THR A 77 8.30 5.40 -13.24
CA THR A 77 7.30 5.79 -14.24
C THR A 77 6.26 4.68 -14.44
N TRP A 78 6.72 3.45 -14.72
CA TRP A 78 5.84 2.27 -14.86
C TRP A 78 4.98 2.05 -13.62
N ASN A 79 5.54 2.16 -12.42
CA ASN A 79 4.80 2.02 -11.17
C ASN A 79 3.71 3.09 -11.04
N ASN A 80 3.96 4.34 -11.44
CA ASN A 80 2.95 5.39 -11.39
C ASN A 80 1.80 5.14 -12.38
N GLU A 81 2.10 4.58 -13.56
CA GLU A 81 1.12 4.32 -14.62
C GLU A 81 0.29 3.06 -14.34
N GLN A 82 0.93 1.94 -14.01
CA GLN A 82 0.26 0.64 -13.87
C GLN A 82 -0.26 0.39 -12.45
N VAL A 83 0.62 0.53 -11.45
CA VAL A 83 0.27 0.24 -10.05
C VAL A 83 -0.43 1.42 -9.40
N GLY A 84 0.04 2.64 -9.65
CA GLY A 84 -0.48 3.91 -9.17
C GLY A 84 -0.47 4.06 -7.65
N ARG A 85 -1.18 5.09 -7.16
CA ARG A 85 -1.32 5.33 -5.72
C ARG A 85 -2.30 4.33 -5.09
N ILE A 86 -1.76 3.27 -4.50
CA ILE A 86 -2.51 2.24 -3.78
C ILE A 86 -3.53 2.82 -2.77
N PRO A 87 -3.22 3.85 -1.95
CA PRO A 87 -4.20 4.41 -1.02
C PRO A 87 -5.43 5.02 -1.72
N THR A 88 -5.23 5.70 -2.85
CA THR A 88 -6.33 6.27 -3.64
C THR A 88 -7.18 5.16 -4.25
N LYS A 89 -6.56 4.08 -4.73
CA LYS A 89 -7.27 2.89 -5.24
C LYS A 89 -8.03 2.16 -4.11
N LEU A 90 -7.47 2.07 -2.90
CA LEU A 90 -8.16 1.49 -1.74
C LEU A 90 -9.39 2.31 -1.35
N TRP A 91 -9.28 3.64 -1.35
CA TRP A 91 -10.41 4.52 -1.02
C TRP A 91 -11.54 4.40 -2.05
N SER A 92 -11.21 4.37 -3.34
CA SER A 92 -12.22 4.19 -4.39
C SER A 92 -12.87 2.80 -4.34
N LEU A 93 -12.11 1.74 -4.02
CA LEU A 93 -12.66 0.41 -3.80
C LEU A 93 -13.59 0.39 -2.57
N GLN A 94 -13.26 1.13 -1.50
CA GLN A 94 -14.09 1.21 -0.30
C GLN A 94 -15.41 1.89 -0.59
N SER A 95 -15.38 3.03 -1.28
CA SER A 95 -16.60 3.70 -1.73
C SER A 95 -17.48 2.80 -2.58
N LYS A 96 -16.90 2.02 -3.52
CA LYS A 96 -17.66 1.05 -4.32
C LYS A 96 -18.27 -0.06 -3.48
N LEU A 97 -17.59 -0.50 -2.43
CA LEU A 97 -18.07 -1.55 -1.53
C LEU A 97 -19.27 -1.03 -0.73
N ASP A 98 -19.16 0.19 -0.20
CA ASP A 98 -20.24 0.87 0.54
C ASP A 98 -21.48 1.07 -0.36
N ASP A 99 -21.29 1.45 -1.63
CA ASP A 99 -22.36 1.59 -2.63
C ASP A 99 -23.05 0.27 -3.02
N ILE A 100 -22.34 -0.85 -2.89
CA ILE A 100 -22.88 -2.19 -3.20
C ILE A 100 -23.63 -2.75 -1.98
N GLN A 101 -23.16 -2.43 -0.77
CA GLN A 101 -23.82 -2.83 0.48
C GLN A 101 -25.17 -2.16 0.70
N THR A 102 -25.40 -0.98 0.11
CA THR A 102 -26.71 -0.31 0.14
C THR A 102 -27.76 -0.91 -0.81
N ARG A 103 -27.37 -1.87 -1.67
CA ARG A 103 -28.26 -2.51 -2.64
C ARG A 103 -28.88 -3.80 -2.09
N SER A 104 -30.08 -4.13 -2.57
CA SER A 104 -30.71 -5.40 -2.27
C SER A 104 -29.85 -6.60 -2.70
N TYR A 105 -29.90 -7.66 -1.90
CA TYR A 105 -29.15 -8.89 -2.15
C TYR A 105 -29.46 -9.49 -3.53
N SER A 106 -28.40 -9.87 -4.25
CA SER A 106 -28.46 -10.56 -5.54
C SER A 106 -27.15 -11.34 -5.74
N PRO A 107 -27.16 -12.52 -6.43
CA PRO A 107 -25.94 -13.26 -6.74
C PRO A 107 -24.88 -12.42 -7.48
N VAL A 108 -25.32 -11.45 -8.30
CA VAL A 108 -24.43 -10.52 -9.01
C VAL A 108 -23.78 -9.52 -8.04
N VAL A 109 -24.53 -9.06 -7.04
CA VAL A 109 -24.06 -8.14 -5.99
C VAL A 109 -23.03 -8.85 -5.11
N GLU A 110 -23.29 -10.10 -4.72
CA GLU A 110 -22.36 -10.92 -3.93
C GLU A 110 -21.04 -11.18 -4.68
N TYR A 111 -21.11 -11.55 -5.96
CA TYR A 111 -19.92 -11.75 -6.80
C TYR A 111 -19.05 -10.49 -6.89
N LYS A 112 -19.69 -9.32 -7.12
CA LYS A 112 -18.99 -8.04 -7.16
C LYS A 112 -18.34 -7.71 -5.82
N GLN A 113 -19.03 -7.95 -4.71
CA GLN A 113 -18.49 -7.73 -3.37
C GLN A 113 -17.28 -8.62 -3.07
N LYS A 114 -17.33 -9.91 -3.44
CA LYS A 114 -16.19 -10.84 -3.29
C LYS A 114 -14.98 -10.40 -4.11
N ASN A 115 -15.18 -9.94 -5.34
CA ASN A 115 -14.09 -9.45 -6.19
C ASN A 115 -13.44 -8.18 -5.65
N ILE A 116 -14.24 -7.20 -5.23
CA ILE A 116 -13.71 -5.95 -4.62
C ILE A 116 -12.94 -6.26 -3.33
N SER A 117 -13.47 -7.15 -2.49
CA SER A 117 -12.81 -7.56 -1.24
C SER A 117 -11.47 -8.25 -1.50
N ARG A 118 -11.41 -9.11 -2.52
CA ARG A 118 -10.17 -9.76 -2.97
C ARG A 118 -9.15 -8.74 -3.48
N GLU A 119 -9.58 -7.77 -4.28
CA GLU A 119 -8.70 -6.74 -4.81
C GLU A 119 -8.15 -5.85 -3.68
N MET A 120 -8.96 -5.51 -2.67
CA MET A 120 -8.49 -4.77 -1.50
C MET A 120 -7.45 -5.53 -0.68
N LEU A 121 -7.65 -6.83 -0.47
CA LEU A 121 -6.71 -7.69 0.26
C LEU A 121 -5.34 -7.67 -0.43
N TRP A 122 -5.31 -7.90 -1.74
CA TRP A 122 -4.09 -7.82 -2.54
C TRP A 122 -3.36 -6.48 -2.38
N LYS A 123 -4.11 -5.36 -2.44
CA LYS A 123 -3.54 -4.01 -2.27
C LYS A 123 -3.09 -3.71 -0.83
N ARG A 124 -3.70 -4.31 0.19
CA ARG A 124 -3.28 -4.16 1.60
C ARG A 124 -2.06 -5.00 1.94
N ASP A 125 -1.97 -6.21 1.40
CA ASP A 125 -0.85 -7.11 1.68
C ASP A 125 0.44 -6.64 0.99
N GLY A 126 0.35 -6.05 -0.21
CA GLY A 126 1.48 -5.33 -0.82
C GLY A 126 2.03 -4.18 0.04
N LYS A 127 1.16 -3.53 0.83
CA LYS A 127 1.56 -2.50 1.82
C LYS A 127 2.13 -3.07 3.12
N ARG A 128 1.85 -4.33 3.47
CA ARG A 128 2.31 -4.91 4.75
C ARG A 128 3.81 -5.26 4.70
N CYS A 129 4.32 -5.65 3.54
CA CYS A 129 5.75 -5.94 3.34
C CYS A 129 6.65 -4.68 3.46
N CYS A 130 6.10 -3.47 3.35
CA CYS A 130 6.89 -2.22 3.42
C CYS A 130 6.92 -1.54 4.82
N GLY A 131 6.32 -2.16 5.85
CA GLY A 131 6.23 -1.58 7.21
C GLY A 131 7.10 -2.24 8.28
N SER A 132 7.78 -3.34 8.00
CA SER A 132 8.47 -4.16 9.02
C SER A 132 9.95 -4.34 8.70
N ARG A 133 10.77 -3.29 8.85
CA ARG A 133 12.23 -3.42 8.98
C ARG A 133 12.92 -2.19 9.58
N ASP A 134 12.30 -1.57 10.58
CA ASP A 134 12.97 -0.60 11.45
C ASP A 134 13.01 -1.13 12.88
N SER A 135 13.90 -2.10 13.14
CA SER A 135 14.42 -2.39 14.49
C SER A 135 15.56 -3.40 14.43
N VAL A 136 16.73 -2.97 13.94
CA VAL A 136 18.01 -3.54 14.39
C VAL A 136 18.96 -2.37 14.66
N SER A 137 18.78 -1.75 15.82
CA SER A 137 19.81 -0.92 16.44
C SER A 137 20.95 -1.84 16.88
N HIS A 138 22.09 -1.77 16.19
CA HIS A 138 23.36 -2.22 16.74
C HIS A 138 23.76 -1.25 17.87
N GLY A 139 23.97 -1.81 19.05
CA GLY A 139 24.69 -1.23 20.18
C GLY A 139 25.48 -2.35 20.82
#